data_AF-A0A8J7NC99-F1
#
_entry.id   AF-A0A8J7NC99-F1
#
_cell.length_a   1.000
_cell.length_b   1.000
_cell.length_c   1.000
_cell.angle_alpha   90.00
_cell.angle_beta   90.00
_cell.angle_gamma   90.00
#
_symmetry.space_group_name_H-M   'P 1'
#
loop_
_entity.id
_entity.type
_entity.pdbx_description
1 polymer ?
#
loop_
_entity_poly.entity_id
_entity_poly.type
_entity_poly.pdbx_seq_one_letter_code
_entity_poly.pdbx_strand_id
1 'polypeptide(L)'
;MAPDVKKWPKVPIAIFVVAVAILVILLLVPLGEKPERHVIPPPEKICDFPNDYEAHVNAVENKYSKTCGCIEDKAKREKCEAAVDDIVTYERAIGTLDASLCFEISDVVIKDACKSVVMSGASQIK
;
A
#
# COMPACT_ATOMS: atom_id res chain seq x y z
N MET A 1 -7.36 -36.80 -45.87
CA MET A 1 -7.65 -35.49 -45.23
C MET A 1 -6.35 -34.99 -44.62
N ALA A 2 -5.71 -33.99 -45.23
CA ALA A 2 -4.51 -33.36 -44.66
C ALA A 2 -4.92 -32.08 -43.91
N PRO A 3 -4.35 -31.78 -42.74
CA PRO A 3 -4.71 -30.59 -41.97
C PRO A 3 -4.18 -29.33 -42.64
N ASP A 4 -5.08 -28.35 -42.79
CA ASP A 4 -4.81 -27.01 -43.30
C ASP A 4 -3.86 -26.27 -42.36
N VAL A 5 -2.61 -26.07 -42.80
CA VAL A 5 -1.59 -25.34 -42.04
C VAL A 5 -1.92 -23.85 -42.11
N LYS A 6 -2.57 -23.33 -41.06
CA LYS A 6 -2.82 -21.90 -40.86
C LYS A 6 -1.52 -21.11 -41.07
N LYS A 7 -1.46 -20.35 -42.16
CA LYS A 7 -0.41 -19.36 -42.43
C LYS A 7 -0.37 -18.34 -41.31
N TRP A 8 0.74 -18.31 -40.59
CA TRP A 8 1.02 -17.30 -39.57
C TRP A 8 1.19 -15.93 -40.24
N PRO A 9 0.63 -14.85 -39.65
CA PRO A 9 0.86 -13.50 -40.16
C PRO A 9 2.36 -13.20 -40.06
N LYS A 10 2.93 -12.69 -41.15
CA LYS A 10 4.31 -12.24 -41.22
C LYS A 10 4.44 -11.00 -40.34
N VAL A 11 4.72 -11.19 -39.05
CA VAL A 11 5.02 -10.08 -38.16
C VAL A 11 6.35 -9.48 -38.64
N PRO A 12 6.39 -8.19 -39.00
CA PRO A 12 7.63 -7.56 -39.45
C PRO A 12 8.65 -7.62 -38.32
N ILE A 13 9.86 -8.09 -38.65
CA ILE A 13 10.99 -8.32 -37.73
C ILE A 13 11.24 -7.12 -36.81
N ALA A 14 10.98 -5.90 -37.29
CA ALA A 14 11.06 -4.66 -36.52
C ALA A 14 10.22 -4.68 -35.22
N ILE A 15 9.00 -5.24 -35.24
CA ILE A 15 8.13 -5.31 -34.05
C ILE A 15 8.74 -6.24 -32.99
N PHE A 16 9.36 -7.34 -33.43
CA PHE A 16 9.99 -8.29 -32.52
C PHE A 16 11.21 -7.66 -31.82
N VAL A 17 12.01 -6.88 -32.56
CA VAL A 17 13.16 -6.16 -31.99
C VAL A 17 12.72 -5.11 -30.96
N VAL A 18 11.65 -4.36 -31.25
CA VAL A 18 11.10 -3.37 -30.33
C VAL A 18 10.56 -4.03 -29.06
N ALA A 19 9.83 -5.14 -29.19
CA ALA A 19 9.29 -5.87 -28.03
C ALA A 19 10.40 -6.42 -27.13
N VAL A 20 11.48 -6.97 -27.72
CA VAL A 20 12.63 -7.47 -26.95
C VAL A 20 13.37 -6.32 -26.26
N ALA A 21 13.57 -5.18 -26.93
CA ALA A 21 14.21 -4.01 -26.32
C ALA A 21 13.43 -3.46 -25.12
N ILE A 22 12.09 -3.39 -25.22
CA ILE A 22 11.23 -2.96 -24.11
C ILE A 22 11.32 -3.95 -22.93
N LEU A 23 11.32 -5.25 -23.20
CA LEU A 23 11.44 -6.29 -22.17
C LEU A 23 12.79 -6.18 -21.43
N VAL A 24 13.88 -5.93 -22.15
CA VAL A 24 15.22 -5.74 -21.56
C VAL A 24 15.26 -4.47 -20.70
N ILE A 25 14.66 -3.37 -21.14
CA ILE A 25 14.59 -2.14 -20.35
C ILE A 25 13.80 -2.40 -19.04
N LEU A 26 12.66 -3.09 -19.10
CA LEU A 26 11.87 -3.41 -17.91
C LEU A 26 12.61 -4.29 -16.90
N LEU A 27 13.46 -5.21 -17.37
CA LEU A 27 14.29 -6.05 -16.49
C LEU A 27 15.48 -5.30 -15.89
N LEU A 28 15.94 -4.23 -16.53
CA LEU A 28 17.07 -3.41 -16.07
C LEU A 28 16.66 -2.25 -15.16
N VAL A 29 15.37 -1.96 -14.99
CA VAL A 29 14.91 -0.99 -13.99
C VAL A 29 15.03 -1.65 -12.62
N PRO A 30 15.99 -1.24 -11.76
CA PRO A 30 16.03 -1.71 -10.39
C PRO A 30 14.72 -1.29 -9.71
N LEU A 31 13.99 -2.28 -9.18
CA LEU A 31 12.87 -2.05 -8.28
C LEU A 31 13.36 -1.11 -7.17
N GLY A 32 12.83 0.12 -7.17
CA GLY A 32 13.26 1.17 -6.25
C GLY A 32 13.34 0.65 -4.83
N GLU A 33 14.46 0.92 -4.18
CA GLU A 33 14.71 0.52 -2.80
C GLU A 33 13.59 1.07 -1.92
N LYS A 34 12.84 0.14 -1.30
CA LYS A 34 11.81 0.44 -0.32
C LYS A 34 12.48 1.28 0.78
N PRO A 35 12.01 2.50 1.07
CA PRO A 35 12.69 3.37 2.02
C PRO A 35 12.83 2.65 3.35
N GLU A 36 14.08 2.49 3.79
CA GLU A 36 14.43 1.85 5.05
C GLU A 36 13.83 2.71 6.17
N ARG A 37 12.66 2.29 6.69
CA ARG A 37 12.02 2.94 7.83
C ARG A 37 13.03 2.90 8.97
N HIS A 38 13.38 4.07 9.49
CA HIS A 38 14.12 4.18 10.74
C HIS A 38 13.26 3.55 11.85
N VAL A 39 13.55 2.30 12.20
CA VAL A 39 12.84 1.56 13.24
C VAL A 39 13.37 2.06 14.57
N ILE A 40 12.69 3.05 15.15
CA ILE A 40 12.88 3.37 16.57
C ILE A 40 12.59 2.07 17.35
N PRO A 41 13.56 1.53 18.12
CA PRO A 41 13.33 0.33 18.89
C PRO A 41 12.18 0.60 19.85
N PRO A 42 11.21 -0.32 19.95
CA PRO A 42 10.09 -0.13 20.84
C PRO A 42 10.57 0.11 22.28
N PRO A 43 9.89 0.97 23.05
CA PRO A 43 10.13 1.02 24.49
C PRO A 43 9.90 -0.36 25.10
N GLU A 44 10.77 -0.80 26.01
CA GLU A 44 10.84 -2.17 26.57
C GLU A 44 9.57 -2.68 27.29
N LYS A 45 8.49 -1.88 27.34
CA LYS A 45 7.17 -2.28 27.83
C LYS A 45 6.06 -1.90 26.84
N ILE A 46 6.07 -2.52 25.67
CA ILE A 46 5.05 -2.27 24.64
C ILE A 46 3.66 -2.75 25.10
N CYS A 47 3.57 -3.77 25.96
CA CYS A 47 2.33 -4.50 26.23
C CYS A 47 1.80 -4.39 27.66
N ASP A 48 2.08 -3.28 28.35
CA ASP A 48 1.55 -3.04 29.70
C ASP A 48 0.16 -2.37 29.62
N PHE A 49 -0.82 -3.10 29.09
CA PHE A 49 -2.21 -2.65 28.97
C PHE A 49 -3.15 -3.53 29.79
N PRO A 50 -4.17 -2.95 30.44
CA PRO A 50 -5.11 -3.71 31.26
C PRO A 50 -6.09 -4.56 30.43
N ASN A 51 -6.23 -4.30 29.12
CA ASN A 51 -7.07 -5.08 28.20
C ASN A 51 -6.74 -4.80 26.72
N ASP A 52 -7.25 -5.67 25.84
CA ASP A 52 -7.15 -5.55 24.37
C ASP A 52 -7.64 -4.18 23.83
N TYR A 53 -8.66 -3.60 24.46
CA TYR A 53 -9.25 -2.35 23.99
C TYR A 53 -8.27 -1.18 24.20
N GLU A 54 -7.60 -1.12 25.35
CA GLU A 54 -6.57 -0.10 25.61
C GLU A 54 -5.34 -0.27 24.72
N ALA A 55 -4.93 -1.52 24.47
CA ALA A 55 -3.88 -1.80 23.49
C ALA A 55 -4.28 -1.31 22.08
N HIS A 56 -5.52 -1.55 21.65
CA HIS A 56 -6.04 -1.09 20.37
C HIS A 56 -6.08 0.44 20.28
N VAL A 57 -6.66 1.11 21.28
CA VAL A 57 -6.73 2.59 21.32
C VAL A 57 -5.34 3.18 21.26
N ASN A 58 -4.41 2.68 22.07
CA ASN A 58 -3.03 3.15 22.08
C ASN A 58 -2.34 2.96 20.73
N ALA A 59 -2.51 1.80 20.08
CA ALA A 59 -1.95 1.52 18.77
C ALA A 59 -2.45 2.51 17.72
N VAL A 60 -3.76 2.79 17.71
CA VAL A 60 -4.43 3.69 16.77
C VAL A 60 -4.01 5.15 16.99
N GLU A 61 -4.06 5.64 18.23
CA GLU A 61 -3.71 7.03 18.56
C GLU A 61 -2.24 7.34 18.28
N ASN A 62 -1.34 6.41 18.59
CA ASN A 62 0.10 6.56 18.38
C ASN A 62 0.57 6.06 17.02
N LYS A 63 -0.33 5.51 16.19
CA LYS A 63 -0.04 4.92 14.89
C LYS A 63 1.07 3.86 14.96
N TYR A 64 1.09 3.11 16.07
CA TYR A 64 2.14 2.15 16.37
C TYR A 64 1.62 0.73 16.25
N SER A 65 1.73 0.16 15.05
CA SER A 65 1.23 -1.19 14.73
C SER A 65 1.82 -2.28 15.64
N LYS A 66 3.03 -2.10 16.19
CA LYS A 66 3.60 -3.08 17.12
C LYS A 66 2.79 -3.22 18.42
N THR A 67 2.08 -2.18 18.84
CA THR A 67 1.15 -2.23 19.99
C THR A 67 -0.01 -3.20 19.74
N CYS A 68 -0.44 -3.41 18.49
CA CYS A 68 -1.46 -4.40 18.16
C CYS A 68 -1.01 -5.84 18.50
N GLY A 69 0.30 -6.10 18.55
CA GLY A 69 0.86 -7.39 18.99
C GLY A 69 0.51 -7.76 20.43
N CYS A 70 0.08 -6.78 21.25
CA CYS A 70 -0.33 -6.98 22.63
C CYS A 70 -1.79 -7.44 22.78
N ILE A 71 -2.55 -7.48 21.68
CA ILE A 71 -3.94 -7.96 21.65
C ILE A 71 -3.92 -9.50 21.54
N GLU A 72 -4.59 -10.17 22.48
CA GLU A 72 -4.61 -11.63 22.54
C GLU A 72 -5.44 -12.24 21.40
N ASP A 73 -6.61 -11.67 21.15
CA ASP A 73 -7.52 -12.13 20.10
C ASP A 73 -6.94 -11.82 18.71
N LYS A 74 -6.71 -12.87 17.92
CA LYS A 74 -6.13 -12.76 16.58
C LYS A 74 -6.94 -11.87 15.64
N ALA A 75 -8.27 -11.99 15.65
CA ALA A 75 -9.12 -11.21 14.77
C ALA A 75 -9.15 -9.73 15.17
N LYS A 76 -9.12 -9.42 16.47
CA LYS A 76 -8.97 -8.04 16.96
C LYS A 76 -7.60 -7.47 16.63
N ARG A 77 -6.53 -8.27 16.73
CA ARG A 77 -5.17 -7.85 16.35
C ARG A 77 -5.08 -7.49 14.88
N GLU A 78 -5.59 -8.33 13.99
CA GLU A 78 -5.63 -8.05 12.55
C GLU A 78 -6.41 -6.77 12.23
N LYS A 79 -7.55 -6.54 12.91
CA LYS A 79 -8.32 -5.29 12.78
C LYS A 79 -7.55 -4.08 13.28
N CYS A 80 -6.83 -4.21 14.40
CA CYS A 80 -5.97 -3.15 14.93
C CYS A 80 -4.88 -2.78 13.93
N GLU A 81 -4.19 -3.78 13.37
CA GLU A 81 -3.12 -3.55 12.39
C GLU A 81 -3.66 -2.84 11.13
N ALA A 82 -4.81 -3.30 10.62
CA ALA A 82 -5.48 -2.66 9.49
C ALA A 82 -5.90 -1.22 9.80
N ALA A 83 -6.48 -0.96 10.98
CA ALA A 83 -6.87 0.39 11.38
C ALA A 83 -5.67 1.35 11.48
N VAL A 84 -4.56 0.88 12.05
CA VAL A 84 -3.31 1.66 12.13
C VAL A 84 -2.76 1.95 10.73
N ASP A 85 -2.74 0.95 9.84
CA ASP A 85 -2.23 1.13 8.47
C ASP A 85 -3.11 2.07 7.65
N ASP A 86 -4.44 1.97 7.78
CA ASP A 86 -5.41 2.86 7.14
C ASP A 86 -5.19 4.32 7.55
N ILE A 87 -4.95 4.60 8.84
CA ILE A 87 -4.68 5.95 9.34
C ILE A 87 -3.34 6.48 8.83
N VAL A 88 -2.28 5.67 8.87
CA VAL A 88 -0.96 6.06 8.36
C VAL A 88 -1.02 6.36 6.86
N THR A 89 -1.78 5.56 6.12
CA THR A 89 -1.99 5.74 4.69
C THR A 89 -2.81 6.98 4.39
N TYR A 90 -3.90 7.21 5.13
CA TYR A 90 -4.71 8.43 5.06
C TYR A 90 -3.87 9.69 5.25
N GLU A 91 -3.03 9.74 6.29
CA GLU A 91 -2.18 10.90 6.56
C GLU A 91 -1.11 11.11 5.49
N ARG A 92 -0.52 10.02 4.99
CA ARG A 92 0.43 10.10 3.88
C ARG A 92 -0.26 10.66 2.63
N ALA A 93 -1.42 10.13 2.27
CA ALA A 93 -2.19 10.57 1.10
C ALA A 93 -2.50 12.06 1.15
N ILE A 94 -2.90 12.59 2.30
CA ILE A 94 -3.18 14.03 2.49
C ILE A 94 -1.90 14.85 2.45
N GLY A 95 -0.83 14.38 3.10
CA GLY A 95 0.46 15.08 3.12
C GLY A 95 1.11 15.19 1.73
N THR A 96 0.92 14.21 0.86
CA THR A 96 1.46 14.19 -0.50
C THR A 96 0.44 14.60 -1.57
N LEU A 97 -0.83 14.78 -1.20
CA LEU A 97 -1.96 14.96 -2.11
C LEU A 97 -2.04 13.86 -3.19
N ASP A 98 -1.64 12.64 -2.84
CA ASP A 98 -1.66 11.50 -3.76
C ASP A 98 -2.92 10.66 -3.54
N ALA A 99 -3.89 10.81 -4.45
CA ALA A 99 -5.16 10.10 -4.38
C ALA A 99 -5.01 8.59 -4.58
N SER A 100 -3.91 8.11 -5.16
CA SER A 100 -3.68 6.67 -5.35
C SER A 100 -3.54 5.94 -4.01
N LEU A 101 -2.91 6.58 -3.02
CA LEU A 101 -2.77 6.07 -1.66
C LEU A 101 -4.12 5.87 -0.96
N CYS A 102 -5.13 6.70 -1.25
CA CYS A 102 -6.47 6.51 -0.68
C CYS A 102 -7.14 5.19 -1.11
N PHE A 103 -6.72 4.56 -2.21
CA PHE A 103 -7.29 3.27 -2.63
C PHE A 103 -6.75 2.08 -1.82
N GLU A 104 -5.59 2.25 -1.16
CA GLU A 104 -4.98 1.23 -0.30
C GLU A 104 -5.70 1.09 1.04
N ILE A 105 -6.42 2.13 1.48
CA ILE A 105 -7.22 2.13 2.71
C ILE A 105 -8.30 1.04 2.63
N SER A 106 -8.43 0.22 3.67
CA SER A 106 -9.39 -0.89 3.70
C SER A 106 -10.81 -0.40 4.05
N ASP A 107 -10.94 0.51 5.01
CA ASP A 107 -12.21 1.08 5.42
C ASP A 107 -12.78 2.05 4.36
N VAL A 108 -14.02 1.78 3.92
CA VAL A 108 -14.67 2.55 2.84
C VAL A 108 -14.96 3.99 3.27
N VAL A 109 -15.33 4.22 4.53
CA VAL A 109 -15.65 5.56 5.03
C VAL A 109 -14.37 6.40 5.09
N ILE A 110 -13.28 5.83 5.61
CA ILE A 110 -11.97 6.51 5.67
C ILE A 110 -11.44 6.75 4.25
N LYS A 111 -11.57 5.79 3.35
CA LYS A 111 -11.19 5.89 1.93
C LYS A 111 -11.90 7.03 1.20
N ASP A 112 -13.21 7.15 1.36
CA ASP A 112 -13.98 8.18 0.68
C ASP A 112 -13.68 9.57 1.27
N ALA A 113 -13.49 9.65 2.60
CA ALA A 113 -13.01 10.87 3.25
C ALA A 113 -11.62 11.28 2.72
N CYS A 114 -10.68 10.33 2.60
CA CYS A 114 -9.33 10.54 2.06
C CYS A 114 -9.39 11.18 0.67
N LYS A 115 -10.14 10.55 -0.25
CA LYS A 115 -10.27 11.04 -1.62
C LYS A 115 -10.85 12.44 -1.67
N SER A 116 -11.88 12.72 -0.88
CA SER A 116 -12.50 14.04 -0.80
C SER A 116 -11.47 15.10 -0.40
N VAL A 117 -10.73 14.87 0.69
CA VAL A 117 -9.73 15.82 1.18
C VAL A 117 -8.59 16.02 0.18
N VAL A 118 -8.03 14.93 -0.36
CA VAL A 118 -6.92 15.01 -1.32
C VAL A 118 -7.33 15.75 -2.60
N MET A 119 -8.50 15.45 -3.16
CA MET A 119 -8.98 16.12 -4.37
C MET A 119 -9.28 17.60 -4.16
N SER A 120 -9.84 17.97 -3.00
CA SER A 120 -10.07 19.36 -2.62
C SER A 120 -8.79 20.12 -2.29
N GLY A 121 -7.75 19.45 -1.77
CA GLY A 121 -6.43 20.05 -1.56
C GLY A 121 -5.69 20.28 -2.87
N ALA A 122 -5.64 19.26 -3.74
CA ALA A 122 -4.94 19.33 -5.02
C ALA A 122 -5.53 20.38 -5.98
N SER A 123 -6.84 20.66 -5.90
CA SER A 123 -7.49 21.68 -6.72
C SER A 123 -7.16 23.12 -6.30
N GLN A 124 -6.73 23.35 -5.06
CA GLN A 124 -6.36 24.68 -4.55
C GLN A 124 -4.90 25.05 -4.82
N ILE A 125 -4.06 24.08 -5.20
CA ILE A 125 -2.64 24.29 -5.52
C ILE A 125 -2.44 24.48 -7.04
N LYS A 126 -3.48 24.24 -7.86
CA LYS A 126 -3.50 24.54 -9.29
C LYS A 126 -3.90 25.99 -9.56
#